data_AF-A0A972PZJ9-F1
#
_entry.id   AF-A0A972PZJ9-F1
#
_cell.length_a   1.000
_cell.length_b   1.000
_cell.length_c   1.000
_cell.angle_alpha   90.00
_cell.angle_beta   90.00
_cell.angle_gamma   90.00
#
_symmetry.space_group_name_H-M   'P 1'
#
loop_
_entity.id
_entity.type
_entity.pdbx_description
1 polymer ?
#
loop_
_entity_poly.entity_id
_entity_poly.type
_entity_poly.pdbx_seq_one_letter_code
_entity_poly.pdbx_strand_id
1 'polypeptide(L)'
;MILFKLLKVTGSSLEPEFKEGDFVGISGIPFLFHPPQTGDVIVFRKPPYGTMIKTIARVEPGQKEIEVWGTHKDSVDSRSFGPISFDSVIGKVIWRIHNRR
;
A
#
# COMPACT_ATOMS: atom_id res chain seq x y z
N MET A 1 -12.62 -3.04 -10.23
CA MET A 1 -11.36 -2.50 -10.76
C MET A 1 -11.42 -0.97 -10.70
N ILE A 2 -10.51 -0.32 -9.97
CA ILE A 2 -10.46 1.15 -9.89
C ILE A 2 -9.48 1.66 -10.95
N LEU A 3 -9.96 2.55 -11.82
CA LEU A 3 -9.14 3.14 -12.89
C LEU A 3 -8.09 4.10 -12.32
N PHE A 4 -8.53 5.01 -11.45
CA PHE A 4 -7.67 5.95 -10.73
C PHE A 4 -8.40 6.51 -9.50
N LYS A 5 -7.67 6.76 -8.40
CA LYS A 5 -8.20 7.48 -7.23
C LYS A 5 -7.07 8.28 -6.55
N LEU A 6 -7.39 9.49 -6.10
CA LEU A 6 -6.50 10.28 -5.25
C LEU A 6 -6.89 10.08 -3.78
N LEU A 7 -5.91 9.77 -2.93
CA LEU A 7 -6.10 9.56 -1.49
C LEU A 7 -5.13 10.43 -0.71
N LYS A 8 -5.58 10.94 0.45
CA LYS A 8 -4.72 11.63 1.42
C LYS A 8 -4.06 10.60 2.34
N VAL A 9 -2.77 10.75 2.58
CA VAL A 9 -2.00 9.94 3.52
C VAL A 9 -2.27 10.43 4.95
N THR A 10 -2.52 9.48 5.84
CA THR A 10 -2.72 9.70 7.27
C THR A 10 -1.83 8.74 8.06
N GLY A 11 -1.24 9.21 9.16
CA GLY A 11 -0.28 8.45 9.95
C GLY A 11 1.11 8.38 9.31
N SER A 12 2.05 7.75 10.03
CA SER A 12 3.49 7.85 9.77
C SER A 12 4.14 6.57 9.23
N SER A 13 3.35 5.55 8.86
CA SER A 13 3.88 4.21 8.60
C SER A 13 4.96 4.11 7.53
N LEU A 14 4.91 4.97 6.52
CA LEU A 14 5.84 4.99 5.41
C LEU A 14 6.69 6.28 5.40
N GLU A 15 6.84 6.93 6.55
CA GLU A 15 7.76 8.04 6.67
C GLU A 15 9.22 7.57 6.53
N PRO A 16 10.10 8.41 5.95
CA PRO A 16 9.86 9.81 5.52
C PRO A 16 9.29 9.96 4.10
N GLU A 17 9.06 8.84 3.39
CA GLU A 17 8.73 8.84 1.96
C GLU A 17 7.27 9.25 1.68
N PHE A 18 6.35 8.87 2.56
CA PHE A 18 4.95 9.27 2.53
C PHE A 18 4.61 9.87 3.89
N LYS A 19 4.46 11.19 3.93
CA LYS A 19 4.22 11.94 5.15
C LYS A 19 2.73 12.15 5.36
N GLU A 20 2.35 12.32 6.62
CA GLU A 20 0.99 12.73 6.92
C GLU A 20 0.64 14.03 6.20
N GLY A 21 -0.51 14.03 5.50
CA GLY A 21 -0.95 15.17 4.69
C GLY A 21 -0.56 15.10 3.22
N ASP A 22 0.34 14.20 2.82
CA ASP A 22 0.63 13.93 1.41
C ASP A 22 -0.59 13.37 0.68
N PHE A 23 -0.56 13.43 -0.65
CA PHE A 23 -1.55 12.77 -1.50
C PHE A 23 -0.89 11.71 -2.39
N VAL A 24 -1.57 10.59 -2.57
CA VAL A 24 -1.15 9.52 -3.48
C VAL A 24 -2.21 9.24 -4.52
N GLY A 25 -1.79 9.13 -5.77
CA GLY A 25 -2.59 8.61 -6.86
C GLY A 25 -2.43 7.09 -6.93
N ILE A 26 -3.53 6.36 -6.86
CA ILE A 26 -3.56 4.90 -6.98
C ILE A 26 -4.29 4.44 -8.24
N SER A 27 -3.87 3.30 -8.79
CA SER A 27 -4.53 2.65 -9.92
C SER A 27 -4.42 1.12 -9.83
N GLY A 28 -5.45 0.42 -10.31
CA GLY A 28 -5.40 -1.03 -10.51
C GLY A 28 -4.81 -1.44 -11.87
N ILE A 29 -4.66 -0.50 -12.81
CA ILE A 29 -4.17 -0.77 -14.18
C ILE A 29 -2.79 -1.45 -14.19
N PRO A 30 -1.80 -1.04 -13.35
CA PRO A 30 -0.50 -1.70 -13.36
C PRO A 30 -0.56 -3.22 -13.17
N PHE A 31 -1.52 -3.71 -12.38
CA PHE A 31 -1.69 -5.14 -12.11
C PHE A 31 -2.19 -5.95 -13.31
N LEU A 32 -2.71 -5.29 -14.36
CA LEU A 32 -3.10 -5.95 -15.61
C LEU A 32 -1.89 -6.31 -16.47
N PHE A 33 -0.77 -5.60 -16.30
CA PHE A 33 0.43 -5.77 -17.10
C PHE A 33 1.55 -6.47 -16.33
N HIS A 34 1.65 -6.20 -15.03
CA HIS A 34 2.66 -6.78 -14.16
C HIS A 34 2.01 -7.21 -12.85
N PRO A 35 2.20 -8.46 -12.41
CA PRO A 35 1.70 -8.88 -11.10
C PRO A 35 2.29 -8.03 -9.97
N PRO A 36 1.71 -8.06 -8.76
CA PRO A 36 2.31 -7.41 -7.60
C PRO A 36 3.74 -7.91 -7.35
N GLN A 37 4.65 -7.00 -7.04
CA GLN A 37 6.07 -7.31 -6.83
C GLN A 37 6.59 -6.68 -5.53
N THR A 38 7.64 -7.27 -4.96
CA THR A 38 8.39 -6.67 -3.86
C THR A 38 8.84 -5.26 -4.22
N GLY A 39 8.66 -4.32 -3.29
CA GLY A 39 8.95 -2.90 -3.45
C GLY A 39 7.76 -2.07 -3.95
N ASP A 40 6.68 -2.70 -4.43
CA ASP A 40 5.47 -1.96 -4.80
C ASP A 40 4.83 -1.31 -3.58
N VAL A 41 4.44 -0.04 -3.69
CA VAL A 41 3.62 0.61 -2.68
C VAL A 41 2.16 0.45 -3.07
N ILE A 42 1.36 -0.11 -2.17
CA ILE A 42 -0.04 -0.46 -2.44
C ILE A 42 -0.96 0.11 -1.35
N VAL A 43 -2.21 0.33 -1.75
CA VAL A 43 -3.31 0.64 -0.84
C VAL A 43 -4.25 -0.56 -0.79
N PHE A 44 -4.63 -1.00 0.41
CA PHE A 44 -5.49 -2.15 0.64
C PHE A 44 -6.43 -1.94 1.84
N ARG A 45 -7.45 -2.79 1.97
CA ARG A 45 -8.34 -2.82 3.14
C ARG A 45 -7.96 -3.95 4.08
N LYS A 46 -7.77 -3.67 5.37
CA LYS A 46 -7.57 -4.68 6.41
C LYS A 46 -8.39 -4.34 7.64
N PRO A 47 -9.53 -5.03 7.87
CA PRO A 47 -10.23 -4.93 9.15
C PRO A 47 -9.34 -5.44 10.31
N PRO A 48 -9.42 -4.83 11.50
CA PRO A 48 -10.19 -3.63 11.86
C PRO A 48 -9.48 -2.30 11.54
N TYR A 49 -8.26 -2.34 11.01
CA TYR A 49 -7.42 -1.16 10.76
C TYR A 49 -7.92 -0.21 9.66
N GLY A 50 -8.80 -0.68 8.77
CA GLY A 50 -9.39 0.13 7.70
C GLY A 50 -8.56 0.13 6.43
N THR A 51 -8.42 1.29 5.78
CA THR A 51 -7.64 1.45 4.53
C THR A 51 -6.21 1.82 4.87
N MET A 52 -5.24 1.06 4.34
CA MET A 52 -3.83 1.19 4.71
C MET A 52 -2.97 1.36 3.46
N ILE A 53 -1.82 2.04 3.62
CA ILE A 53 -0.75 2.17 2.62
C ILE A 53 0.51 1.49 3.15
N LYS A 54 1.12 0.59 2.39
CA LYS A 54 2.34 -0.15 2.76
C LYS A 54 3.17 -0.51 1.52
N THR A 55 4.42 -0.91 1.75
CA THR A 55 5.29 -1.48 0.72
C THR A 55 5.19 -3.00 0.77
N ILE A 56 5.11 -3.65 -0.40
CA ILE A 56 5.19 -5.11 -0.51
C ILE A 56 6.61 -5.54 -0.13
N ALA A 57 6.72 -6.31 0.95
CA ALA A 57 7.97 -6.92 1.37
C ALA A 57 8.19 -8.24 0.62
N ARG A 58 7.13 -9.05 0.48
CA ARG A 58 7.21 -10.36 -0.14
C ARG A 58 5.88 -10.74 -0.79
N VAL A 59 5.97 -11.47 -1.90
CA VAL A 59 4.81 -12.04 -2.61
C VAL A 59 4.94 -13.56 -2.57
N GLU A 60 3.94 -14.26 -2.06
CA GLU A 60 3.97 -15.72 -2.00
C GLU A 60 3.80 -16.36 -3.38
N PRO A 61 4.27 -17.61 -3.58
CA PRO A 61 4.01 -18.37 -4.79
C PRO A 61 2.52 -18.42 -5.13
N GLY A 62 2.18 -18.11 -6.37
CA GLY A 62 0.78 -18.04 -6.82
C GLY A 62 0.07 -16.71 -6.49
N GLN A 63 0.76 -15.74 -5.87
CA GLN A 63 0.35 -14.32 -5.77
C GLN A 63 -0.98 -14.06 -5.05
N LYS A 64 -1.47 -15.04 -4.29
CA LYS A 64 -2.70 -14.90 -3.50
C LYS A 64 -2.48 -14.11 -2.22
N GLU A 65 -1.30 -14.25 -1.64
CA GLU A 65 -0.93 -13.64 -0.37
C GLU A 65 0.33 -12.80 -0.50
N ILE A 66 0.33 -11.69 0.22
CA ILE A 66 1.36 -10.65 0.16
C ILE A 66 1.70 -10.25 1.58
N GLU A 67 3.00 -10.24 1.91
CA GLU A 67 3.47 -9.57 3.12
C GLU A 67 3.78 -8.11 2.81
N VAL A 68 3.26 -7.23 3.65
CA VAL A 68 3.41 -5.78 3.48
C VAL A 68 4.01 -5.17 4.74
N TRP A 69 5.01 -4.30 4.59
CA TRP A 69 5.70 -3.65 5.70
C TRP A 69 5.66 -2.12 5.57
N GLY A 70 5.75 -1.46 6.72
CA GLY A 70 6.06 -0.04 6.78
C GLY A 70 7.53 0.21 7.11
N THR A 71 8.02 1.39 6.75
CA THR A 71 9.39 1.84 7.03
C THR A 71 9.55 2.38 8.46
N HIS A 72 8.48 2.92 9.04
CA HIS A 72 8.51 3.47 10.40
C HIS A 72 8.45 2.37 11.46
N LYS A 73 9.15 2.58 12.59
CA LYS A 73 9.27 1.60 13.69
C LYS A 73 7.92 1.20 14.30
N ASP A 74 6.96 2.13 14.33
CA ASP A 74 5.62 1.95 14.91
C ASP A 74 4.60 1.47 13.86
N SER A 75 5.07 0.96 12.72
CA SER A 75 4.20 0.47 11.65
C SER A 75 3.43 -0.78 12.07
N VAL A 76 2.10 -0.66 12.09
CA VAL A 76 1.20 -1.82 12.15
C VAL A 76 1.10 -2.45 10.77
N ASP A 77 1.69 -3.62 10.57
CA ASP A 77 1.81 -4.26 9.25
C ASP A 77 1.82 -5.80 9.33
N SER A 78 2.25 -6.50 8.27
CA SER A 78 2.21 -7.97 8.22
C SER A 78 2.99 -8.66 9.33
N ARG A 79 3.97 -7.99 9.95
CA ARG A 79 4.66 -8.51 11.14
C ARG A 79 3.73 -8.64 12.35
N SER A 80 2.66 -7.85 12.39
CA SER A 80 1.65 -7.85 13.46
C SER A 80 0.41 -8.66 13.10
N PHE A 81 -0.03 -8.63 11.84
CA PHE A 81 -1.33 -9.18 11.42
C PHE A 81 -1.28 -10.27 10.35
N GLY A 82 -0.07 -10.76 10.01
CA GLY A 82 0.15 -11.76 8.96
C GLY A 82 0.07 -11.21 7.53
N PRO A 83 0.13 -12.07 6.50
CA PRO A 83 -0.05 -11.65 5.12
C PRO A 83 -1.46 -11.10 4.86
N ILE A 84 -1.61 -10.42 3.72
CA ILE A 84 -2.90 -9.97 3.20
C ILE A 84 -3.23 -10.70 1.91
N SER A 85 -4.52 -10.92 1.65
CA SER A 85 -4.97 -11.40 0.35
C SER A 85 -4.83 -10.30 -0.71
N PHE A 86 -4.40 -10.68 -1.92
CA PHE A 86 -4.36 -9.76 -3.06
C PHE A 86 -5.73 -9.15 -3.38
N ASP A 87 -6.83 -9.85 -3.10
CA ASP A 87 -8.19 -9.34 -3.34
C ASP A 87 -8.53 -8.13 -2.44
N SER A 88 -7.79 -7.95 -1.34
CA SER A 88 -7.94 -6.78 -0.47
C SER A 88 -7.28 -5.51 -1.03
N VAL A 89 -6.47 -5.65 -2.08
CA VAL A 89 -5.72 -4.55 -2.70
C VAL A 89 -6.66 -3.68 -3.52
N ILE A 90 -6.67 -2.39 -3.18
CA ILE A 90 -7.46 -1.35 -3.86
C ILE A 90 -6.71 -0.87 -5.11
N GLY A 91 -5.40 -0.69 -5.02
CA GLY A 91 -4.56 -0.24 -6.12
C GLY A 91 -3.09 -0.04 -5.75
N LYS A 92 -2.24 0.06 -6.77
CA LYS A 92 -0.83 0.43 -6.66
C LYS A 92 -0.70 1.95 -6.66
N VAL A 93 0.17 2.47 -5.81
CA VAL A 93 0.58 3.89 -5.85
C VAL A 93 1.42 4.11 -7.11
N ILE A 94 0.93 4.99 -7.99
CA ILE A 94 1.60 5.35 -9.24
C ILE A 94 2.13 6.79 -9.21
N TRP A 95 1.66 7.58 -8.26
CA TRP A 95 2.07 8.97 -8.11
C TRP A 95 1.95 9.43 -6.66
N ARG A 96 2.83 10.33 -6.24
CA ARG A 96 2.82 10.97 -4.92
C ARG A 96 2.98 12.48 -5.07
N ILE A 97 2.30 13.23 -4.20
CA ILE A 97 2.34 14.68 -4.10
C ILE A 97 2.69 15.01 -2.66
N HIS A 98 3.86 15.64 -2.46
CA HIS A 98 4.27 16.09 -1.14
C HIS A 98 3.52 17.37 -0.77
N ASN A 99 2.88 17.38 0.39
CA ASN A 99 2.34 18.61 0.94
C ASN A 99 3.50 19.44 1.51
N ARG A 100 3.79 20.58 0.87
CA ARG A 100 4.90 21.49 1.26
C ARG A 100 4.50 22.55 2.30
N ARG A 101 3.42 22.33 3.04
CA ARG A 101 2.98 23.25 4.09
C ARG A 101 3.67 22.97 5.41
#